data_AF-A0A395RVL1-F1
#
_entry.id   AF-A0A395RVL1-F1
#
_cell.length_a   1.000
_cell.length_b   1.000
_cell.length_c   1.000
_cell.angle_alpha   90.00
_cell.angle_beta   90.00
_cell.angle_gamma   90.00
#
_symmetry.space_group_name_H-M   'P 1'
#
loop_
_entity.id
_entity.type
_entity.pdbx_description
1 polymer ?
#
loop_
_entity_poly.entity_id
_entity_poly.type
_entity_poly.pdbx_seq_one_letter_code
_entity_poly.pdbx_strand_id
1 'polypeptide(L)'
;MSQSSEATKLAQRALEEYGPLEEVEPNIVGIDGHRFRINYGVPQEVTDRLNALCDQDEVKYEDIPDDLKAYEVKEESKDGNEENSGK
;
A
#
# COMPACT_ATOMS: atom_id res chain seq x y z
N MET A 1 -22.81 23.68 -18.52
CA MET A 1 -21.92 23.20 -19.60
C MET A 1 -20.56 22.97 -18.96
N SER A 2 -20.17 21.72 -18.72
CA SER A 2 -18.90 21.40 -18.05
C SER A 2 -17.75 21.63 -19.02
N GLN A 3 -16.96 22.68 -18.79
CA GLN A 3 -15.69 22.85 -19.48
C GLN A 3 -14.71 21.84 -18.91
N SER A 4 -14.57 20.69 -19.57
CA SER A 4 -13.43 19.80 -19.37
C SER A 4 -12.18 20.55 -19.84
N SER A 5 -11.34 20.95 -18.88
CA SER A 5 -10.05 21.59 -19.14
C SER A 5 -9.16 20.67 -19.96
N GLU A 6 -8.35 21.23 -20.87
CA GLU A 6 -7.40 20.46 -21.68
C GLU A 6 -6.51 19.50 -20.87
N ALA A 7 -6.18 19.86 -19.62
CA ALA A 7 -5.47 19.01 -18.68
C ALA A 7 -6.15 17.65 -18.43
N THR A 8 -7.47 17.64 -18.25
CA THR A 8 -8.24 16.38 -18.08
C THR A 8 -8.27 15.54 -19.35
N LYS A 9 -8.32 16.18 -20.53
CA LYS A 9 -8.23 15.44 -21.80
C LYS A 9 -6.85 14.84 -21.99
N LEU A 10 -5.77 15.55 -21.64
CA LEU A 10 -4.40 15.05 -21.79
C LEU A 10 -4.12 13.87 -20.85
N ALA A 11 -4.63 13.93 -19.61
CA ALA A 11 -4.56 12.82 -18.65
C ALA A 11 -5.31 11.57 -19.13
N GLN A 12 -6.49 11.73 -19.76
CA GLN A 12 -7.24 10.60 -20.34
C GLN A 12 -6.46 9.90 -21.47
N ARG A 13 -5.90 10.66 -22.42
CA ARG A 13 -5.16 10.05 -23.55
C ARG A 13 -3.87 9.37 -23.11
N ALA A 14 -3.21 9.89 -22.06
CA ALA A 14 -2.05 9.23 -21.46
C ALA A 14 -2.43 7.88 -20.82
N LEU A 15 -3.57 7.78 -20.14
CA LEU A 15 -4.04 6.50 -19.62
C LEU A 15 -4.47 5.53 -20.74
N GLU A 16 -5.00 6.03 -21.87
CA GLU A 16 -5.34 5.20 -23.04
C GLU A 16 -4.10 4.69 -23.80
N GLU A 17 -2.98 5.43 -23.81
CA GLU A 17 -1.72 5.03 -24.47
C GLU A 17 -0.94 3.97 -23.67
N TYR A 18 -1.02 3.98 -22.34
CA TYR A 18 -0.31 3.03 -21.46
C TYR A 18 -1.11 1.76 -21.17
N GLY A 19 -2.34 1.63 -21.69
CA GLY A 19 -3.22 0.52 -21.40
C GLY A 19 -3.70 0.49 -19.93
N PRO A 20 -4.58 -0.46 -19.57
CA PRO A 20 -4.94 -0.65 -18.17
C PRO A 20 -3.66 -0.95 -17.38
N LEU A 21 -3.41 -0.16 -16.33
CA LEU A 21 -2.35 -0.45 -15.38
C LEU A 21 -2.51 -1.90 -14.91
N GLU A 22 -1.44 -2.69 -14.93
CA GLU A 22 -1.50 -4.06 -14.40
C GLU A 22 -2.00 -3.99 -12.95
N GLU A 23 -3.08 -4.72 -12.66
CA GLU A 23 -3.56 -4.91 -11.29
C GLU A 23 -2.45 -5.65 -10.52
N VAL A 24 -1.69 -4.90 -9.74
CA VAL A 24 -0.66 -5.44 -8.86
C VAL A 24 -1.29 -5.82 -7.53
N GLU A 25 -0.99 -7.04 -7.07
CA GLU A 25 -1.47 -7.50 -5.77
C GLU A 25 -0.92 -6.60 -4.64
N PRO A 26 -1.74 -6.32 -3.61
CA PRO A 26 -1.31 -5.51 -2.48
C PRO A 26 -0.10 -6.14 -1.79
N ASN A 27 0.92 -5.31 -1.53
CA ASN A 27 2.17 -5.78 -0.93
C ASN A 27 2.19 -5.69 0.60
N ILE A 28 1.25 -4.91 1.15
CA ILE A 28 1.20 -4.55 2.57
C ILE A 28 -0.24 -4.68 3.05
N VAL A 29 -0.43 -5.21 4.25
CA VAL A 29 -1.71 -5.25 4.96
C VAL A 29 -1.63 -4.41 6.24
N GLY A 30 -2.75 -3.80 6.63
CA GLY A 30 -2.86 -3.01 7.85
C GLY A 30 -3.70 -3.74 8.90
N ILE A 31 -3.13 -4.05 10.07
CA ILE A 31 -3.83 -4.68 11.19
C ILE A 31 -3.59 -3.84 12.44
N ASP A 32 -4.66 -3.39 13.09
CA ASP A 32 -4.61 -2.56 14.32
C ASP A 32 -3.70 -1.31 14.22
N GLY A 33 -3.59 -0.73 13.01
CA GLY A 33 -2.72 0.43 12.76
C GLY A 33 -1.25 0.08 12.44
N HIS A 34 -0.89 -1.19 12.49
CA HIS A 34 0.43 -1.70 12.10
C HIS A 34 0.42 -2.19 10.66
N ARG A 35 1.53 -1.99 9.94
CA ARG A 35 1.68 -2.37 8.53
C ARG A 35 2.57 -3.60 8.43
N PHE A 36 2.12 -4.63 7.73
CA PHE A 36 2.88 -5.86 7.55
C PHE A 36 3.09 -6.15 6.07
N ARG A 37 4.30 -6.60 5.73
CA ARG A 37 4.61 -7.04 4.37
C ARG A 37 4.00 -8.42 4.14
N ILE A 38 3.22 -8.56 3.08
CA ILE A 38 2.49 -9.79 2.74
C ILE A 38 2.88 -10.35 1.38
N ASN A 39 3.78 -9.72 0.65
CA ASN A 39 4.20 -10.17 -0.68
C ASN A 39 5.71 -9.86 -0.88
N TYR A 40 6.31 -10.31 -1.99
CA TYR A 40 7.74 -10.26 -2.33
C TYR A 40 8.69 -10.54 -1.13
N GLY A 41 9.14 -11.80 -1.00
CA GLY A 41 10.06 -12.20 0.07
C GLY A 41 9.36 -12.63 1.36
N VAL A 42 8.05 -12.83 1.30
CA VAL A 42 7.22 -13.33 2.39
C VAL A 42 6.67 -14.70 1.98
N PRO A 43 6.77 -15.74 2.84
CA PRO A 43 6.18 -17.04 2.57
C PRO A 43 4.66 -16.92 2.41
N GLN A 44 4.08 -17.68 1.47
CA GLN A 44 2.64 -17.62 1.20
C GLN A 44 1.78 -17.96 2.43
N GLU A 45 2.26 -18.83 3.32
CA GLU A 45 1.58 -19.11 4.60
C GLU A 45 1.48 -17.87 5.51
N VAL A 46 2.52 -17.04 5.53
CA VAL A 46 2.53 -15.78 6.30
C VAL A 46 1.55 -14.79 5.68
N THR A 47 1.55 -14.68 4.35
CA THR A 47 0.60 -13.87 3.57
C THR A 47 -0.85 -14.24 3.88
N ASP A 48 -1.19 -15.53 3.81
CA ASP A 48 -2.55 -16.03 4.03
C ASP A 48 -3.03 -15.75 5.46
N ARG A 49 -2.17 -16.01 6.45
CA ARG A 49 -2.47 -15.74 7.86
C ARG A 49 -2.67 -14.26 8.15
N LEU A 50 -1.83 -13.39 7.59
CA LEU A 50 -1.96 -11.93 7.75
C LEU A 50 -3.24 -11.40 7.08
N ASN A 51 -3.60 -11.91 5.89
CA ASN A 51 -4.88 -11.57 5.25
C ASN A 51 -6.07 -12.04 6.09
N ALA A 52 -6.04 -13.28 6.58
CA ALA A 52 -7.09 -13.82 7.44
C ALA A 52 -7.27 -13.03 8.76
N LEU A 53 -6.20 -12.42 9.28
CA LEU A 53 -6.26 -11.51 10.43
C LEU A 53 -6.82 -10.14 10.04
N CYS A 54 -6.55 -9.65 8.83
CA CYS A 54 -7.09 -8.39 8.32
C CYS A 54 -8.58 -8.47 7.98
N ASP A 55 -9.05 -9.62 7.48
CA ASP A 55 -10.46 -9.90 7.23
C ASP A 55 -11.30 -10.04 8.52
N GLN A 56 -10.66 -10.14 9.69
CA GLN A 56 -11.33 -10.17 10.98
C GLN A 56 -11.52 -8.74 11.52
N ASP A 57 -12.77 -8.36 11.80
CA ASP A 57 -13.16 -7.00 12.23
C ASP A 57 -12.53 -6.51 13.57
N GLU A 58 -11.92 -7.38 14.38
CA GLU A 58 -11.42 -7.02 15.73
C GLU A 58 -10.07 -7.63 16.12
N VAL A 59 -9.13 -7.77 15.19
CA VAL A 59 -7.76 -8.24 15.54
C VAL A 59 -6.92 -7.12 16.12
N LYS A 60 -6.31 -7.36 17.28
CA LYS A 60 -5.31 -6.47 17.90
C LYS A 60 -3.90 -6.89 17.58
N TYR A 61 -2.96 -5.94 17.65
CA TYR A 61 -1.55 -6.25 17.47
C TYR A 61 -1.05 -7.30 18.48
N GLU A 62 -1.61 -7.33 19.68
CA GLU A 62 -1.27 -8.31 20.71
C GLU A 62 -1.65 -9.75 20.31
N ASP A 63 -2.72 -9.92 19.53
CA ASP A 63 -3.18 -11.22 19.03
C ASP A 63 -2.34 -11.73 17.85
N ILE A 64 -1.56 -10.86 17.21
CA ILE A 64 -0.69 -11.24 16.11
C ILE A 64 0.50 -12.04 16.66
N PRO A 65 0.75 -13.27 16.20
CA PRO A 65 1.90 -14.06 16.62
C PRO A 65 3.22 -13.40 16.22
N ASP A 66 4.25 -13.55 17.07
CA ASP A 66 5.58 -12.94 16.88
C ASP A 66 6.22 -13.28 15.52
N ASP A 67 6.00 -14.49 15.01
CA ASP A 67 6.46 -14.89 13.67
C ASP A 67 5.91 -13.98 12.56
N LEU A 68 4.69 -13.48 12.69
CA LEU A 68 4.10 -12.53 11.75
C LEU A 68 4.55 -11.09 12.04
N LYS A 69 4.80 -10.75 13.31
CA LYS A 69 5.36 -9.44 13.70
C LYS A 69 6.75 -9.18 13.13
N ALA A 70 7.52 -10.23 12.85
CA ALA A 70 8.80 -10.11 12.15
C ALA A 70 8.69 -9.47 10.75
N TYR A 71 7.50 -9.51 10.14
CA TYR A 71 7.21 -8.92 8.82
C TYR A 71 6.60 -7.52 8.91
N GLU A 72 6.54 -6.93 10.11
CA GLU A 72 6.08 -5.57 10.31
C GLU A 72 7.01 -4.58 9.60
N VAL A 73 6.43 -3.79 8.69
CA VAL A 73 7.10 -2.69 8.04
C VAL A 73 7.05 -1.51 9.00
N LYS A 74 8.15 -1.32 9.72
CA LYS A 74 8.39 -0.05 10.41
C LYS A 74 8.67 0.96 9.31
N GLU A 75 7.70 1.84 9.04
CA GLU A 75 8.01 3.06 8.32
C GLU A 75 9.09 3.77 9.14
N GLU A 76 10.36 3.63 8.74
CA GLU A 76 11.35 4.65 9.06
C GLU A 76 10.73 5.92 8.50
N SER A 77 10.24 6.76 9.42
CA SER A 77 9.75 8.09 9.12
C SER A 77 10.84 8.80 8.33
N LYS A 78 10.82 8.68 7.00
CA LYS A 78 11.43 9.66 6.14
C LYS A 78 10.54 10.88 6.25
N ASP A 79 10.77 11.60 7.34
CA ASP A 79 10.65 13.05 7.40
C ASP A 79 11.57 13.60 6.29
N GLY A 80 11.11 13.46 5.05
CA GLY A 80 11.72 14.03 3.86
C GLY A 80 11.14 15.41 3.63
N ASN A 81 11.21 16.27 4.64
CA ASN A 81 11.16 17.71 4.43
C ASN A 81 12.49 18.12 3.79
N GLU A 82 12.71 17.75 2.53
CA GLU A 82 13.82 18.30 1.75
C GLU A 82 13.28 19.50 0.98
N GLU A 83 13.45 20.64 1.65
CA GLU A 83 13.22 22.00 1.21
C GLU A 83 13.70 22.21 -0.24
N ASN A 84 12.78 22.28 -1.21
CA ASN A 84 13.09 22.92 -2.49
C ASN A 84 12.55 24.35 -2.49
N SER A 85 13.19 25.22 -1.69
CA SER A 85 13.19 26.66 -1.95
C SER A 85 14.20 26.93 -3.06
N GLY A 86 13.76 26.75 -4.30
CA GLY A 86 14.50 27.18 -5.48
C GLY A 86 14.62 28.71 -5.49
N LYS A 87 15.84 29.19 -5.36
CA LYS A 87 16.25 30.60 -5.40
C LYS A 87 16.51 31.07 -6.83
#